data_AF-A0A6A5UEV7-F1
#
_entry.id   AF-A0A6A5UEV7-F1
#
_cell.length_a   1.000
_cell.length_b   1.000
_cell.length_c   1.000
_cell.angle_alpha   90.00
_cell.angle_beta   90.00
_cell.angle_gamma   90.00
#
_symmetry.space_group_name_H-M   'P 1'
#
loop_
_entity.id
_entity.type
_entity.pdbx_description
1 polymer ?
#
loop_
_entity_poly.entity_id
_entity_poly.type
_entity_poly.pdbx_seq_one_letter_code
_entity_poly.pdbx_strand_id
1 'polypeptide(L)'
;MDAFVSRKRRRVEPAKVTHQEDAEESTDFKLAVLASLHPSIDESTILEALLASDGIVKQASDVLAPCTSQPSTPRKRPVGYQSSLSAFGVTPIRTALAKKPLVQKGKTLHLYCPEDVEKFTPCSLLLNFLPTDQADALLLELLGEAPSYSSLEFKLFDKVVKSPHSFGFYVNSLADVQRQKTEYIYDGRKVEDVRQSTPEMLKACPQVQEAVNGEIQRRIRDFNPGGKKLTYQCPGQWLANTAFVNCYDGPKEHVGYHSDQLNYIGPRAVIGSLSLGVAREFRVRKVLAEDDQYRKDDGSIADAQGQIAIHLPHNSLLIMHADMQEEWKHSIAPAQSIDPHPLAQNKRLNITYRYYKDNLHPKYTPRCHCRIPCVLRCVTKKKTRGRYMWTCHAHYVPGQDGCSFFRWADFDDDGEPPWAQGNMKEAKGPKKVVRSLLP
;
A
#
# COMPACT_ATOMS: atom_id res chain seq x y z
N MET A 1 68.40 57.24 -4.76
CA MET A 1 67.10 57.84 -5.11
C MET A 1 66.10 56.70 -5.11
N ASP A 2 65.62 56.33 -3.92
CA ASP A 2 64.36 56.80 -3.30
C ASP A 2 63.22 55.84 -3.68
N ALA A 3 62.70 54.98 -2.78
CA ALA A 3 61.90 55.25 -1.58
C ALA A 3 60.38 55.34 -1.87
N PHE A 4 59.60 54.62 -1.04
CA PHE A 4 58.23 54.93 -0.59
C PHE A 4 56.96 54.42 -1.33
N VAL A 5 56.36 53.38 -0.72
CA VAL A 5 55.00 53.30 -0.14
C VAL A 5 54.14 54.59 -0.14
N SER A 6 52.87 54.53 -0.62
CA SER A 6 51.64 54.79 0.19
C SER A 6 50.31 54.98 -0.59
N ARG A 7 49.24 54.43 0.02
CA ARG A 7 47.86 54.98 0.22
C ARG A 7 46.72 54.77 -0.81
N LYS A 8 45.82 53.85 -0.42
CA LYS A 8 44.38 54.00 -0.06
C LYS A 8 43.41 54.89 -0.89
N ARG A 9 42.39 54.20 -1.41
CA ARG A 9 40.91 54.43 -1.52
C ARG A 9 40.37 55.78 -2.04
N ARG A 10 39.52 55.68 -3.07
CA ARG A 10 38.37 56.57 -3.29
C ARG A 10 37.05 55.76 -3.30
N ARG A 11 36.09 56.30 -2.55
CA ARG A 11 34.72 55.83 -2.24
C ARG A 11 33.80 55.93 -3.46
N VAL A 12 32.97 54.92 -3.70
CA VAL A 12 31.81 54.97 -4.62
C VAL A 12 30.56 54.65 -3.81
N GLU A 13 29.56 55.54 -3.93
CA GLU A 13 28.25 55.48 -3.28
C GLU A 13 27.27 54.55 -4.03
N PRO A 14 26.17 54.09 -3.40
CA PRO A 14 25.40 52.96 -3.88
C PRO A 14 24.46 53.37 -5.02
N ALA A 15 24.56 52.65 -6.15
CA ALA A 15 23.58 52.75 -7.22
C ALA A 15 22.34 51.91 -6.88
N LYS A 16 21.19 52.55 -7.02
CA LYS A 16 19.82 52.06 -6.78
C LYS A 16 19.56 50.72 -7.49
N VAL A 17 19.09 49.74 -6.73
CA VAL A 17 18.51 48.50 -7.27
C VAL A 17 17.11 48.83 -7.77
N THR A 18 16.95 48.92 -9.09
CA THR A 18 15.65 48.84 -9.75
C THR A 18 15.16 47.40 -9.73
N HIS A 19 13.94 47.22 -9.23
CA HIS A 19 13.18 45.97 -9.29
C HIS A 19 13.05 45.50 -10.73
N GLN A 20 13.53 44.29 -11.01
CA GLN A 20 13.14 43.50 -12.17
C GLN A 20 12.83 42.09 -11.69
N GLU A 21 11.59 41.69 -11.93
CA GLU A 21 10.99 40.41 -11.58
C GLU A 21 11.58 39.28 -12.44
N ASP A 22 11.97 38.20 -11.74
CA ASP A 22 12.06 36.80 -12.17
C ASP A 22 12.46 36.51 -13.62
N ALA A 23 13.77 36.52 -13.86
CA ALA A 23 14.37 35.55 -14.76
C ALA A 23 14.60 34.24 -13.97
N GLU A 24 14.24 33.09 -14.55
CA GLU A 24 14.53 31.76 -14.00
C GLU A 24 16.06 31.55 -13.87
N GLU A 25 16.64 32.03 -12.77
CA GLU A 25 18.03 31.77 -12.44
C GLU A 25 18.22 30.28 -12.15
N SER A 26 19.26 29.69 -12.75
CA SER A 26 19.64 28.29 -12.54
C SER A 26 19.79 27.98 -11.05
N THR A 27 19.33 26.79 -10.63
CA THR A 27 19.46 26.31 -9.25
C THR A 27 20.90 26.42 -8.73
N ASP A 28 21.89 26.17 -9.58
CA ASP A 28 23.32 26.26 -9.24
C ASP A 28 23.73 27.69 -8.84
N PHE A 29 23.15 28.70 -9.50
CA PHE A 29 23.38 30.11 -9.17
C PHE A 29 22.78 30.46 -7.81
N LYS A 30 21.56 29.99 -7.53
CA LYS A 30 20.87 30.22 -6.25
C LYS A 30 21.60 29.56 -5.08
N LEU A 31 22.15 28.36 -5.29
CA LEU A 31 23.00 27.66 -4.31
C LEU A 31 24.30 28.42 -4.04
N ALA A 32 24.98 28.91 -5.08
CA ALA A 32 26.19 29.70 -4.93
C ALA A 32 25.94 31.01 -4.16
N VAL A 33 24.81 31.68 -4.40
CA VAL A 33 24.40 32.88 -3.66
C VAL A 33 24.17 32.56 -2.18
N LEU A 34 23.45 31.47 -1.86
CA LEU A 34 23.21 31.08 -0.47
C LEU A 34 24.48 30.62 0.25
N ALA A 35 25.37 29.90 -0.42
CA ALA A 35 26.68 29.51 0.12
C ALA A 35 27.56 30.73 0.43
N SER A 36 27.45 31.80 -0.37
CA SER A 36 28.13 33.07 -0.07
C SER A 36 27.51 33.82 1.11
N LEU A 37 26.19 33.70 1.32
CA LEU A 37 25.48 34.35 2.42
C LEU A 37 25.64 33.61 3.76
N HIS A 38 25.84 32.28 3.70
CA HIS A 38 25.99 31.41 4.87
C HIS A 38 27.25 30.52 4.77
N PRO A 39 28.48 31.09 4.87
CA PRO A 39 29.72 30.36 4.61
C PRO A 39 30.02 29.21 5.58
N SER A 40 29.33 29.15 6.72
CA SER A 40 29.50 28.14 7.77
C SER A 40 28.51 26.98 7.68
N ILE A 41 27.61 27.00 6.70
CA ILE A 41 26.57 25.98 6.51
C ILE A 41 26.95 25.12 5.31
N ASP A 42 26.78 23.81 5.44
CA ASP A 42 27.09 22.87 4.38
C ASP A 42 26.10 22.96 3.20
N GLU A 43 26.59 22.57 2.02
CA GLU A 43 25.84 22.68 0.76
C GLU A 43 24.54 21.86 0.76
N SER A 44 24.49 20.74 1.51
CA SER A 44 23.27 19.93 1.59
C SER A 44 22.17 20.62 2.39
N THR A 45 22.50 21.28 3.49
CA THR A 45 21.58 22.09 4.27
C THR A 45 21.10 23.33 3.50
N ILE A 46 21.96 23.93 2.68
CA ILE A 46 21.60 25.06 1.81
C ILE A 46 20.61 24.64 0.72
N LEU A 47 20.84 23.49 0.09
CA LEU A 47 19.95 22.94 -0.92
C LEU A 47 18.57 22.59 -0.34
N GLU A 48 18.53 22.01 0.85
CA GLU A 48 17.27 21.72 1.54
C GLU A 48 16.49 23.00 1.88
N ALA A 49 17.16 24.05 2.37
CA ALA A 49 16.51 25.33 2.65
C ALA A 49 15.95 26.01 1.38
N LEU A 50 16.66 25.86 0.25
CA LEU A 50 16.21 26.37 -1.05
C LEU A 50 15.00 25.60 -1.59
N LEU A 51 14.99 24.27 -1.44
CA LEU A 51 13.85 23.42 -1.79
C LEU A 51 12.63 23.70 -0.90
N ALA A 52 12.85 23.93 0.39
CA ALA A 52 11.78 24.28 1.34
C ALA A 52 11.16 25.67 1.09
N SER A 53 11.87 26.53 0.36
CA SER A 53 11.47 27.91 0.06
C SER A 53 11.02 28.08 -1.40
N ASP A 54 10.60 27.01 -2.07
CA ASP A 54 10.15 26.99 -3.47
C ASP A 54 11.16 27.66 -4.44
N GLY A 55 12.47 27.56 -4.15
CA GLY A 55 13.52 28.16 -4.97
C GLY A 55 13.72 29.67 -4.77
N ILE A 56 13.16 30.25 -3.71
CA ILE A 56 13.29 31.68 -3.37
C ILE A 56 14.45 31.88 -2.37
N VAL A 57 15.53 32.51 -2.85
CA VAL A 57 16.80 32.70 -2.10
C VAL A 57 16.60 33.48 -0.79
N LYS A 58 15.77 34.52 -0.77
CA LYS A 58 15.56 35.33 0.45
C LYS A 58 14.95 34.51 1.59
N GLN A 59 13.91 33.74 1.29
CA GLN A 59 13.23 32.89 2.28
C GLN A 59 14.16 31.77 2.77
N ALA A 60 14.93 31.16 1.87
CA ALA A 60 15.93 30.17 2.26
C ALA A 60 17.00 30.76 3.18
N SER A 61 17.46 31.99 2.89
CA SER A 61 18.44 32.69 3.74
C SER A 61 17.89 33.03 5.12
N ASP A 62 16.61 33.39 5.23
CA ASP A 62 15.96 33.69 6.52
C ASP A 62 15.81 32.43 7.38
N VAL A 63 15.59 31.26 6.75
CA VAL A 63 15.54 29.95 7.43
C VAL A 63 16.92 29.52 7.94
N LEU A 64 17.97 29.87 7.21
CA LEU A 64 19.36 29.55 7.55
C LEU A 64 19.98 30.50 8.59
N ALA A 65 19.32 31.62 8.90
CA ALA A 65 19.80 32.56 9.90
C ALA A 65 19.76 31.93 11.32
N PRO A 66 20.84 32.04 12.11
CA PRO A 66 20.96 31.31 13.37
C PRO A 66 19.94 31.81 14.42
N CYS A 67 18.99 30.96 14.77
CA CYS A 67 18.14 31.11 15.95
C CYS A 67 18.78 30.34 17.13
N THR A 68 18.98 31.04 18.25
CA THR A 68 19.66 30.58 19.46
C THR A 68 18.98 29.37 20.12
N SER A 69 19.46 28.15 19.84
CA SER A 69 19.29 27.00 20.74
C SER A 69 20.32 25.90 20.43
N GLN A 70 20.87 25.31 21.49
CA GLN A 70 22.15 24.56 21.54
C GLN A 70 22.20 23.25 20.72
N PRO A 71 23.41 22.78 20.34
CA PRO A 71 23.58 21.58 19.51
C PRO A 71 23.69 20.30 20.35
N SER A 72 22.87 19.29 20.04
CA SER A 72 23.12 17.89 20.42
C SER A 72 23.73 17.12 19.24
N THR A 73 24.77 16.35 19.50
CA THR A 73 25.59 15.60 18.53
C THR A 73 24.80 14.57 17.69
N PRO A 74 25.16 14.34 16.40
CA PRO A 74 24.42 13.41 15.54
C PRO A 74 24.92 11.97 15.73
N ARG A 75 24.02 11.07 16.16
CA ARG A 75 24.20 9.62 15.95
C ARG A 75 23.85 9.28 14.51
N LYS A 76 24.72 8.51 13.83
CA LYS A 76 24.49 7.98 12.47
C LYS A 76 23.17 7.19 12.43
N ARG A 77 22.23 7.62 11.57
CA ARG A 77 20.94 6.94 11.31
C ARG A 77 21.06 6.03 10.07
N PRO A 78 20.34 4.90 10.01
CA PRO A 78 20.30 4.08 8.81
C PRO A 78 19.53 4.77 7.68
N VAL A 79 19.97 4.52 6.44
CA VAL A 79 19.51 5.14 5.19
C VAL A 79 18.07 4.70 4.87
N GLY A 80 17.21 5.64 4.47
CA GLY A 80 15.85 5.37 3.94
C GLY A 80 14.67 5.95 4.74
N TYR A 81 14.91 6.58 5.89
CA TYR A 81 13.87 7.21 6.71
C TYR A 81 13.81 8.72 6.44
N GLN A 82 12.86 9.17 5.61
CA GLN A 82 12.50 10.59 5.55
C GLN A 82 11.45 10.88 6.61
N SER A 83 11.79 11.66 7.64
CA SER A 83 10.88 12.08 8.69
C SER A 83 9.88 13.13 8.20
N SER A 84 8.66 13.09 8.72
CA SER A 84 7.62 14.08 8.44
C SER A 84 8.05 15.50 8.87
N LEU A 85 7.57 16.53 8.16
CA LEU A 85 7.90 17.94 8.40
C LEU A 85 7.61 18.42 9.85
N SER A 86 6.77 17.71 10.59
CA SER A 86 6.52 17.95 12.02
C SER A 86 7.73 17.68 12.92
N ALA A 87 8.68 16.85 12.48
CA ALA A 87 9.93 16.60 13.21
C ALA A 87 10.84 17.84 13.31
N PHE A 88 10.62 18.84 12.45
CA PHE A 88 11.35 20.11 12.43
C PHE A 88 10.61 21.27 13.12
N GLY A 89 9.54 20.99 13.88
CA GLY A 89 8.82 22.01 14.65
C GLY A 89 7.95 22.96 13.83
N VAL A 90 7.69 22.65 12.55
CA VAL A 90 6.78 23.42 11.71
C VAL A 90 5.33 23.11 12.13
N THR A 91 4.74 24.00 12.92
CA THR A 91 3.29 24.02 13.12
C THR A 91 2.63 24.70 11.92
N PRO A 92 1.61 24.11 11.28
CA PRO A 92 0.93 24.78 10.19
C PRO A 92 0.12 25.94 10.76
N ILE A 93 0.44 27.16 10.31
CA ILE A 93 -0.38 28.34 10.56
C ILE A 93 -1.80 28.02 10.07
N ARG A 94 -2.75 28.03 11.01
CA ARG A 94 -4.19 27.86 10.73
C ARG A 94 -4.72 29.08 9.96
N THR A 95 -4.50 29.11 8.66
CA THR A 95 -5.31 29.92 7.75
C THR A 95 -6.36 29.03 7.11
N ALA A 96 -7.63 29.27 7.45
CA ALA A 96 -8.77 28.67 6.82
C ALA A 96 -8.80 29.07 5.33
N LEU A 97 -8.32 28.18 4.46
CA LEU A 97 -8.36 28.34 3.01
C LEU A 97 -8.89 27.07 2.36
N ALA A 98 -9.80 27.29 1.41
CA ALA A 98 -10.63 26.35 0.66
C ALA A 98 -9.98 24.97 0.36
N LYS A 99 -10.81 23.92 0.43
CA LYS A 99 -10.47 22.53 0.05
C LYS A 99 -10.06 22.43 -1.42
N LYS A 100 -8.79 22.72 -1.74
CA LYS A 100 -8.20 22.34 -3.02
C LYS A 100 -7.98 20.81 -3.02
N PRO A 101 -8.33 20.09 -4.10
CA PRO A 101 -8.00 18.67 -4.20
C PRO A 101 -6.48 18.50 -4.17
N LEU A 102 -5.99 17.73 -3.18
CA LEU A 102 -4.55 17.58 -2.88
C LEU A 102 -3.78 16.83 -3.97
N VAL A 103 -4.47 16.00 -4.74
CA VAL A 103 -3.90 15.28 -5.87
C VAL A 103 -4.28 16.02 -7.15
N GLN A 104 -3.28 16.58 -7.82
CA GLN A 104 -3.44 17.25 -9.11
C GLN A 104 -3.37 16.23 -10.24
N LYS A 105 -4.19 16.41 -11.28
CA LYS A 105 -4.21 15.56 -12.47
C LYS A 105 -2.78 15.47 -13.05
N GLY A 106 -2.22 14.27 -13.11
CA GLY A 106 -0.88 14.01 -13.64
C GLY A 106 0.30 14.11 -12.65
N LYS A 107 0.08 14.48 -11.38
CA LYS A 107 1.11 14.43 -10.32
C LYS A 107 0.79 13.34 -9.31
N THR A 108 1.78 12.51 -8.98
CA THR A 108 1.68 11.48 -7.94
C THR A 108 2.00 12.10 -6.58
N LEU A 109 1.11 11.91 -5.61
CA LEU A 109 1.36 12.30 -4.22
C LEU A 109 2.15 11.18 -3.54
N HIS A 110 3.38 11.45 -3.11
CA HIS A 110 4.22 10.48 -2.40
C HIS A 110 4.03 10.62 -0.89
N LEU A 111 3.71 9.52 -0.22
CA LEU A 111 3.48 9.42 1.21
C LEU A 111 4.54 8.53 1.85
N TYR A 112 5.15 9.04 2.91
CA TYR A 112 6.25 8.38 3.64
C TYR A 112 5.88 8.12 5.10
N CYS A 113 5.17 9.05 5.75
CA CYS A 113 4.80 8.91 7.15
C CYS A 113 3.44 8.22 7.34
N PRO A 114 3.27 7.42 8.41
CA PRO A 114 2.01 6.75 8.73
C PRO A 114 0.79 7.67 8.81
N GLU A 115 0.94 8.86 9.39
CA GLU A 115 -0.18 9.78 9.63
C GLU A 115 -0.78 10.30 8.31
N ASP A 116 0.07 10.61 7.33
CA ASP A 116 -0.40 11.05 6.03
C ASP A 116 -1.02 9.89 5.24
N VAL A 117 -0.45 8.68 5.34
CA VAL A 117 -1.04 7.47 4.73
C VAL A 117 -2.47 7.28 5.21
N GLU A 118 -2.70 7.35 6.52
CA GLU A 118 -4.03 7.17 7.11
C GLU A 118 -5.00 8.29 6.74
N LYS A 119 -4.50 9.52 6.63
CA LYS A 119 -5.30 10.69 6.28
C LYS A 119 -5.78 10.66 4.84
N PHE A 120 -4.95 10.18 3.91
CA PHE A 120 -5.24 10.26 2.47
C PHE A 120 -5.72 8.94 1.86
N THR A 121 -5.58 7.83 2.57
CA THR A 121 -5.90 6.49 2.06
C THR A 121 -6.64 5.64 3.11
N PRO A 122 -7.39 4.59 2.70
CA PRO A 122 -7.98 3.63 3.61
C PRO A 122 -6.93 2.61 4.11
N CYS A 123 -5.68 3.04 4.31
CA CYS A 123 -4.60 2.18 4.79
C CYS A 123 -4.07 2.71 6.13
N SER A 124 -3.46 1.82 6.92
CA SER A 124 -2.56 2.17 8.03
C SER A 124 -1.17 1.63 7.71
N LEU A 125 -0.11 2.33 8.13
CA LEU A 125 1.28 1.92 7.91
C LEU A 125 2.01 1.80 9.24
N LEU A 126 2.52 0.62 9.55
CA LEU A 126 3.34 0.36 10.72
C LEU A 126 4.78 0.11 10.24
N LEU A 127 5.70 0.97 10.65
CA LEU A 127 7.12 0.88 10.30
C LEU A 127 7.90 0.09 11.37
N ASN A 128 8.95 -0.63 10.96
CA ASN A 128 9.71 -1.53 11.82
C ASN A 128 8.81 -2.50 12.61
N PHE A 129 7.90 -3.14 11.89
CA PHE A 129 6.79 -3.87 12.49
C PHE A 129 7.25 -5.05 13.37
N LEU A 130 8.12 -5.91 12.84
CA LEU A 130 8.73 -7.01 13.59
C LEU A 130 10.02 -6.56 14.27
N PRO A 131 10.45 -7.22 15.36
CA PRO A 131 11.84 -7.18 15.82
C PRO A 131 12.81 -7.41 14.65
N THR A 132 13.92 -6.66 14.61
CA THR A 132 14.84 -6.65 13.47
C THR A 132 15.42 -8.03 13.16
N ASP A 133 15.80 -8.77 14.20
CA ASP A 133 16.29 -10.15 14.10
C ASP A 133 15.24 -11.10 13.51
N GLN A 134 13.98 -10.95 13.91
CA GLN A 134 12.87 -11.72 13.37
C GLN A 134 12.58 -11.35 11.90
N ALA A 135 12.62 -10.06 11.55
CA ALA A 135 12.41 -9.59 10.19
C ALA A 135 13.50 -10.09 9.22
N ASP A 136 14.76 -10.08 9.67
CA ASP A 136 15.90 -10.56 8.90
C ASP A 136 15.86 -12.08 8.73
N ALA A 137 15.52 -12.83 9.78
CA ALA A 137 15.34 -14.28 9.71
C ALA A 137 14.23 -14.67 8.73
N LEU A 138 13.07 -14.02 8.82
CA LEU A 138 11.95 -14.22 7.89
C LEU A 138 12.33 -13.87 6.45
N LEU A 139 13.06 -12.77 6.25
CA LEU A 139 13.54 -12.37 4.93
C LEU A 139 14.49 -13.43 4.34
N LEU A 140 15.48 -13.89 5.10
CA LEU A 140 16.46 -14.89 4.64
C LEU A 140 15.79 -16.23 4.32
N GLU A 141 14.85 -16.68 5.15
CA GLU A 141 14.08 -17.91 4.90
C GLU A 141 13.30 -17.81 3.58
N LEU A 142 12.57 -16.72 3.36
CA LEU A 142 11.79 -16.53 2.14
C LEU A 142 12.66 -16.27 0.89
N LEU A 143 13.85 -15.69 1.05
CA LEU A 143 14.83 -15.59 -0.05
C LEU A 143 15.31 -16.98 -0.50
N GLY A 144 15.40 -17.94 0.41
CA GLY A 144 15.68 -19.35 0.08
C GLY A 144 14.54 -20.02 -0.69
N GLU A 145 13.30 -19.65 -0.40
CA GLU A 145 12.10 -20.15 -1.09
C GLU A 145 11.89 -19.51 -2.47
N ALA A 146 12.21 -18.23 -2.62
CA ALA A 146 11.90 -17.41 -3.80
C ALA A 146 12.30 -18.00 -5.17
N PRO A 147 13.44 -18.70 -5.33
CA PRO A 147 13.80 -19.33 -6.61
C PRO A 147 12.80 -20.38 -7.11
N SER A 148 12.01 -20.96 -6.20
CA SER A 148 10.99 -21.95 -6.54
C SER A 148 9.62 -21.35 -6.85
N TYR A 149 9.46 -20.03 -6.74
CA TYR A 149 8.20 -19.36 -7.00
C TYR A 149 7.86 -19.35 -8.50
N SER A 150 6.57 -19.30 -8.79
CA SER A 150 6.05 -19.29 -10.16
C SER A 150 5.38 -17.96 -10.48
N SER A 151 5.29 -17.62 -11.77
CA SER A 151 4.50 -16.47 -12.22
C SER A 151 3.22 -16.95 -12.87
N LEU A 152 2.13 -16.22 -12.63
CA LEU A 152 0.82 -16.53 -13.20
C LEU A 152 0.73 -16.09 -14.67
N GLU A 153 0.15 -16.94 -15.52
CA GLU A 153 -0.27 -16.57 -16.89
C GLU A 153 -1.77 -16.35 -16.94
N PHE A 154 -2.20 -15.26 -17.57
CA PHE A 154 -3.61 -14.90 -17.71
C PHE A 154 -3.89 -14.21 -19.04
N LYS A 155 -5.16 -14.16 -19.46
CA LYS A 155 -5.60 -13.55 -20.70
C LYS A 155 -6.05 -12.10 -20.44
N LEU A 156 -5.46 -11.13 -21.13
CA LEU A 156 -5.85 -9.72 -21.08
C LEU A 156 -6.00 -9.19 -22.52
N PHE A 157 -7.19 -8.67 -22.87
CA PHE A 157 -7.51 -8.21 -24.23
C PHE A 157 -7.15 -9.22 -25.32
N ASP A 158 -7.56 -10.48 -25.12
CA ASP A 158 -7.26 -11.62 -25.99
C ASP A 158 -5.79 -12.02 -26.15
N LYS A 159 -4.89 -11.42 -25.36
CA LYS A 159 -3.48 -11.79 -25.31
C LYS A 159 -3.17 -12.54 -24.03
N VAL A 160 -2.47 -13.66 -24.15
CA VAL A 160 -1.89 -14.35 -22.99
C VAL A 160 -0.67 -13.56 -22.54
N VAL A 161 -0.70 -13.11 -21.30
CA VAL A 161 0.38 -12.36 -20.65
C VAL A 161 0.82 -13.10 -19.40
N LYS A 162 2.09 -12.96 -19.06
CA LYS A 162 2.67 -13.51 -17.84
C LYS A 162 2.91 -12.38 -16.85
N SER A 163 2.56 -12.61 -15.59
CA SER A 163 2.90 -11.69 -14.51
C SER A 163 4.42 -11.52 -14.45
N PRO A 164 4.95 -10.29 -14.37
CA PRO A 164 6.39 -10.07 -14.35
C PRO A 164 7.03 -10.37 -13.00
N HIS A 165 6.24 -10.54 -11.93
CA HIS A 165 6.71 -10.97 -10.61
C HIS A 165 6.38 -12.46 -10.38
N SER A 166 7.09 -13.10 -9.46
CA SER A 166 6.80 -14.47 -9.02
C SER A 166 6.11 -14.47 -7.65
N PHE A 167 5.41 -15.55 -7.33
CA PHE A 167 4.78 -15.71 -6.02
C PHE A 167 4.78 -17.16 -5.53
N GLY A 168 4.66 -17.32 -4.22
CA GLY A 168 4.34 -18.57 -3.53
C GLY A 168 3.03 -18.43 -2.76
N PHE A 169 2.26 -19.52 -2.68
CA PHE A 169 0.99 -19.55 -1.96
C PHE A 169 1.08 -20.40 -0.68
N TYR A 170 0.80 -19.79 0.47
CA TYR A 170 1.03 -20.38 1.80
C TYR A 170 -0.25 -20.43 2.65
N VAL A 171 -0.40 -21.52 3.40
CA VAL A 171 -1.43 -21.71 4.44
C VAL A 171 -0.84 -22.37 5.68
N ASN A 172 -1.46 -22.18 6.85
CA ASN A 172 -0.78 -22.44 8.13
C ASN A 172 -0.68 -23.93 8.52
N SER A 173 -1.46 -24.83 7.90
CA SER A 173 -1.45 -26.26 8.23
C SER A 173 -1.41 -27.15 6.99
N LEU A 174 -0.85 -28.36 7.12
CA LEU A 174 -0.86 -29.36 6.05
C LEU A 174 -2.28 -29.77 5.64
N ALA A 175 -3.23 -29.77 6.58
CA ALA A 175 -4.63 -30.04 6.27
C ALA A 175 -5.22 -28.94 5.36
N ASP A 176 -4.87 -27.68 5.61
CA ASP A 176 -5.28 -26.56 4.76
C ASP A 176 -4.57 -26.59 3.40
N VAL A 177 -3.31 -27.03 3.34
CA VAL A 177 -2.61 -27.25 2.06
C VAL A 177 -3.40 -28.22 1.20
N GLN A 178 -3.78 -29.37 1.77
CA GLN A 178 -4.56 -30.36 1.04
C GLN A 178 -5.91 -29.78 0.61
N ARG A 179 -6.64 -29.11 1.52
CA ARG A 179 -7.93 -28.49 1.23
C ARG A 179 -7.84 -27.47 0.10
N GLN A 180 -6.83 -26.61 0.09
CA GLN A 180 -6.62 -25.61 -0.96
C GLN A 180 -6.34 -26.27 -2.32
N LYS A 181 -5.50 -27.31 -2.37
CA LYS A 181 -5.22 -28.06 -3.61
C LYS A 181 -6.45 -28.78 -4.15
N THR A 182 -7.30 -29.33 -3.28
CA THR A 182 -8.42 -30.17 -3.68
C THR A 182 -9.68 -29.36 -3.98
N GLU A 183 -9.99 -28.37 -3.16
CA GLU A 183 -11.31 -27.73 -3.10
C GLU A 183 -11.33 -26.28 -3.63
N TYR A 184 -10.21 -25.55 -3.57
CA TYR A 184 -10.16 -24.14 -3.97
C TYR A 184 -9.78 -23.94 -5.43
N ILE A 185 -10.33 -22.88 -6.02
CA ILE A 185 -10.14 -22.50 -7.42
C ILE A 185 -9.79 -21.02 -7.49
N TYR A 186 -8.72 -20.68 -8.21
CA TYR A 186 -8.19 -19.34 -8.41
C TYR A 186 -8.12 -19.05 -9.89
N ASP A 187 -8.70 -17.93 -10.33
CA ASP A 187 -8.76 -17.58 -11.77
C ASP A 187 -9.25 -18.72 -12.66
N GLY A 188 -10.22 -19.50 -12.17
CA GLY A 188 -10.78 -20.66 -12.87
C GLY A 188 -9.88 -21.90 -12.93
N ARG A 189 -8.72 -21.89 -12.27
CA ARG A 189 -7.75 -23.00 -12.23
C ARG A 189 -7.49 -23.45 -10.78
N LYS A 190 -7.01 -24.68 -10.62
CA LYS A 190 -6.47 -25.13 -9.33
C LYS A 190 -5.05 -24.64 -9.20
N VAL A 191 -4.67 -24.19 -8.01
CA VAL A 191 -3.26 -23.88 -7.69
C VAL A 191 -2.62 -25.17 -7.22
N GLU A 192 -1.61 -25.63 -7.96
CA GLU A 192 -0.91 -26.89 -7.64
C GLU A 192 0.14 -26.69 -6.54
N ASP A 193 0.83 -25.55 -6.58
CA ASP A 193 1.84 -25.16 -5.60
C ASP A 193 1.24 -24.38 -4.44
N VAL A 194 0.61 -25.12 -3.53
CA VAL A 194 0.22 -24.64 -2.20
C VAL A 194 1.17 -25.23 -1.18
N ARG A 195 1.72 -24.36 -0.33
CA ARG A 195 2.76 -24.68 0.65
C ARG A 195 2.24 -24.45 2.06
N GLN A 196 2.84 -25.15 3.02
CA GLN A 196 2.65 -24.79 4.41
C GLN A 196 3.50 -23.54 4.70
N SER A 197 2.94 -22.57 5.43
CA SER A 197 3.67 -21.42 5.96
C SER A 197 4.94 -21.89 6.66
N THR A 198 6.06 -21.24 6.35
CA THR A 198 7.36 -21.59 6.90
C THR A 198 7.43 -21.27 8.41
N PRO A 199 8.41 -21.83 9.16
CA PRO A 199 8.58 -21.54 10.57
C PRO A 199 8.59 -20.04 10.92
N GLU A 200 9.33 -19.18 10.20
CA GLU A 200 9.35 -17.74 10.51
C GLU A 200 8.02 -17.05 10.13
N MET A 201 7.34 -17.49 9.07
CA MET A 201 6.00 -16.99 8.74
C MET A 201 5.00 -17.31 9.85
N LEU A 202 5.01 -18.54 10.36
CA LEU A 202 4.13 -18.97 11.45
C LEU A 202 4.40 -18.19 12.74
N LYS A 203 5.66 -17.83 13.03
CA LYS A 203 6.01 -16.95 14.16
C LYS A 203 5.47 -15.53 13.99
N ALA A 204 5.49 -14.99 12.77
CA ALA A 204 4.99 -13.65 12.48
C ALA A 204 3.44 -13.57 12.45
N CYS A 205 2.75 -14.67 12.12
CA CYS A 205 1.28 -14.70 11.98
C CYS A 205 0.51 -14.12 13.20
N PRO A 206 0.79 -14.52 14.47
CA PRO A 206 0.11 -13.95 15.64
C PRO A 206 0.29 -12.44 15.78
N GLN A 207 1.50 -11.93 15.54
CA GLN A 207 1.78 -10.48 15.61
C GLN A 207 1.01 -9.72 14.54
N VAL A 208 0.99 -10.23 13.30
CA VAL A 208 0.21 -9.64 12.20
C VAL A 208 -1.28 -9.67 12.54
N GLN A 209 -1.78 -10.79 13.06
CA GLN A 209 -3.16 -10.93 13.46
C GLN A 209 -3.56 -9.94 14.56
N GLU A 210 -2.74 -9.80 15.60
CA GLU A 210 -2.97 -8.84 16.67
C GLU A 210 -2.98 -7.40 16.14
N ALA A 211 -1.97 -7.02 15.35
CA ALA A 211 -1.88 -5.69 14.78
C ALA A 211 -3.06 -5.35 13.86
N VAL A 212 -3.45 -6.27 12.97
CA VAL A 212 -4.60 -6.08 12.08
C VAL A 212 -5.90 -5.95 12.87
N ASN A 213 -6.14 -6.81 13.87
CA ASN A 213 -7.34 -6.70 14.69
C ASN A 213 -7.37 -5.40 15.50
N GLY A 214 -6.25 -4.99 16.10
CA GLY A 214 -6.14 -3.71 16.82
C GLY A 214 -6.44 -2.52 15.92
N GLU A 215 -5.90 -2.54 14.70
CA GLU A 215 -6.12 -1.49 13.71
C GLU A 215 -7.55 -1.47 13.15
N ILE A 216 -8.21 -2.63 13.01
CA ILE A 216 -9.64 -2.70 12.69
C ILE A 216 -10.46 -1.97 13.77
N GLN A 217 -10.22 -2.27 15.05
CA GLN A 217 -10.95 -1.64 16.15
C GLN A 217 -10.67 -0.14 16.24
N ARG A 218 -9.40 0.28 16.08
CA ARG A 218 -9.01 1.68 16.04
C ARG A 218 -9.70 2.43 14.90
N ARG A 219 -9.67 1.86 13.68
CA ARG A 219 -10.29 2.47 12.50
C ARG A 219 -11.79 2.65 12.67
N ILE A 220 -12.46 1.64 13.21
CA ILE A 220 -13.90 1.69 13.54
C ILE A 220 -14.19 2.82 14.52
N ARG A 221 -13.41 2.93 15.60
CA ARG A 221 -13.63 3.94 16.64
C ARG A 221 -13.35 5.36 16.16
N ASP A 222 -12.23 5.57 15.47
CA ASP A 222 -11.67 6.90 15.24
C ASP A 222 -12.01 7.48 13.85
N PHE A 223 -12.25 6.64 12.84
CA PHE A 223 -12.45 7.09 11.45
C PHE A 223 -13.84 6.79 10.89
N ASN A 224 -14.47 5.71 11.33
CA ASN A 224 -15.76 5.33 10.77
C ASN A 224 -16.91 6.20 11.32
N PRO A 225 -17.95 6.49 10.51
CA PRO A 225 -19.08 7.29 10.95
C PRO A 225 -19.74 6.74 12.22
N GLY A 226 -19.79 7.56 13.27
CA GLY A 226 -20.43 7.22 14.53
C GLY A 226 -19.71 6.13 15.34
N GLY A 227 -18.43 5.85 15.06
CA GLY A 227 -17.66 4.84 15.79
C GLY A 227 -18.12 3.40 15.52
N LYS A 228 -18.79 3.16 14.37
CA LYS A 228 -19.41 1.88 14.02
C LYS A 228 -18.72 1.23 12.84
N LYS A 229 -18.75 -0.10 12.80
CA LYS A 229 -18.29 -0.86 11.64
C LYS A 229 -19.10 -0.48 10.39
N LEU A 230 -18.48 -0.60 9.23
CA LEU A 230 -19.16 -0.38 7.95
C LEU A 230 -20.16 -1.51 7.68
N THR A 231 -21.18 -1.22 6.86
CA THR A 231 -22.05 -2.27 6.31
C THR A 231 -21.22 -3.28 5.51
N TYR A 232 -21.52 -4.56 5.70
CA TYR A 232 -20.80 -5.72 5.18
C TYR A 232 -19.43 -6.00 5.82
N GLN A 233 -19.00 -5.20 6.81
CA GLN A 233 -17.76 -5.45 7.53
C GLN A 233 -17.99 -6.51 8.61
N CYS A 234 -17.18 -7.58 8.58
CA CYS A 234 -17.22 -8.63 9.59
C CYS A 234 -16.86 -8.08 10.98
N PRO A 235 -17.68 -8.31 12.01
CA PRO A 235 -17.38 -7.90 13.38
C PRO A 235 -16.45 -8.88 14.11
N GLY A 236 -16.27 -10.09 13.57
CA GLY A 236 -15.46 -11.15 14.16
C GLY A 236 -13.96 -10.87 14.08
N GLN A 237 -13.19 -11.72 14.75
CA GLN A 237 -11.73 -11.67 14.71
C GLN A 237 -11.22 -11.96 13.29
N TRP A 238 -10.35 -11.10 12.77
CA TRP A 238 -9.61 -11.34 11.56
C TRP A 238 -8.50 -12.36 11.81
N LEU A 239 -8.33 -13.34 10.91
CA LEU A 239 -7.30 -14.39 11.04
C LEU A 239 -6.33 -14.38 9.86
N ALA A 240 -5.03 -14.46 10.14
CA ALA A 240 -3.99 -14.59 9.12
C ALA A 240 -3.83 -16.05 8.65
N ASN A 241 -4.89 -16.66 8.12
CA ASN A 241 -4.90 -18.09 7.79
C ASN A 241 -4.33 -18.44 6.40
N THR A 242 -4.16 -17.43 5.56
CA THR A 242 -3.78 -17.57 4.15
C THR A 242 -2.82 -16.45 3.76
N ALA A 243 -1.76 -16.74 3.01
CA ALA A 243 -0.79 -15.73 2.60
C ALA A 243 -0.26 -15.94 1.18
N PHE A 244 -0.11 -14.84 0.43
CA PHE A 244 0.60 -14.81 -0.85
C PHE A 244 1.93 -14.10 -0.66
N VAL A 245 3.05 -14.79 -0.91
CA VAL A 245 4.39 -14.19 -0.87
C VAL A 245 4.78 -13.82 -2.28
N ASN A 246 4.87 -12.52 -2.57
CA ASN A 246 5.26 -12.01 -3.87
C ASN A 246 6.75 -11.63 -3.85
N CYS A 247 7.50 -12.06 -4.86
CA CYS A 247 8.89 -11.69 -5.06
C CYS A 247 8.99 -10.77 -6.27
N TYR A 248 9.61 -9.61 -6.06
CA TYR A 248 9.96 -8.65 -7.11
C TYR A 248 11.48 -8.59 -7.22
N ASP A 249 12.02 -9.18 -8.27
CA ASP A 249 13.44 -9.24 -8.56
C ASP A 249 13.88 -8.05 -9.42
N GLY A 250 14.34 -6.99 -8.75
CA GLY A 250 14.81 -5.79 -9.41
C GLY A 250 13.72 -4.76 -9.74
N PRO A 251 14.11 -3.67 -10.44
CA PRO A 251 13.29 -2.48 -10.58
C PRO A 251 12.12 -2.64 -11.57
N LYS A 252 12.21 -3.58 -12.52
CA LYS A 252 11.23 -3.74 -13.61
C LYS A 252 10.02 -4.57 -13.22
N GLU A 253 10.16 -5.50 -12.27
CA GLU A 253 9.07 -6.34 -11.83
C GLU A 253 8.03 -5.53 -11.06
N HIS A 254 6.76 -5.77 -11.35
CA HIS A 254 5.66 -4.93 -10.91
C HIS A 254 4.34 -5.71 -10.87
N VAL A 255 3.28 -5.09 -10.35
CA VAL A 255 1.91 -5.59 -10.51
C VAL A 255 1.01 -4.42 -10.85
N GLY A 256 0.23 -4.55 -11.92
CA GLY A 256 -0.67 -3.49 -12.39
C GLY A 256 -1.81 -3.20 -11.41
N TYR A 257 -2.56 -2.12 -11.68
CA TYR A 257 -3.68 -1.71 -10.83
C TYR A 257 -4.78 -2.77 -10.76
N HIS A 258 -5.04 -3.28 -9.57
CA HIS A 258 -6.08 -4.27 -9.28
C HIS A 258 -6.71 -4.01 -7.91
N SER A 259 -7.75 -4.78 -7.61
CA SER A 259 -8.31 -4.96 -6.27
C SER A 259 -8.24 -6.45 -5.97
N ASP A 260 -8.06 -6.82 -4.71
CA ASP A 260 -7.97 -8.23 -4.31
C ASP A 260 -9.29 -8.95 -4.63
N GLN A 261 -9.19 -10.23 -5.00
CA GLN A 261 -10.36 -11.03 -5.32
C GLN A 261 -11.14 -11.36 -4.05
N LEU A 262 -12.44 -11.06 -4.07
CA LEU A 262 -13.30 -11.14 -2.90
C LEU A 262 -13.85 -12.54 -2.62
N ASN A 263 -13.65 -13.51 -3.52
CA ASN A 263 -14.29 -14.83 -3.48
C ASN A 263 -14.25 -15.50 -2.09
N TYR A 264 -13.09 -15.48 -1.45
CA TYR A 264 -12.85 -16.21 -0.20
C TYR A 264 -12.66 -15.28 1.01
N ILE A 265 -12.36 -14.00 0.77
CA ILE A 265 -12.17 -12.97 1.81
C ILE A 265 -13.46 -12.19 2.11
N GLY A 266 -14.38 -12.16 1.15
CA GLY A 266 -15.70 -11.55 1.28
C GLY A 266 -15.73 -10.04 1.05
N PRO A 267 -16.91 -9.43 1.22
CA PRO A 267 -17.06 -7.98 1.17
C PRO A 267 -16.30 -7.32 2.32
N ARG A 268 -15.83 -6.09 2.10
CA ARG A 268 -15.18 -5.24 3.11
C ARG A 268 -14.00 -5.91 3.80
N ALA A 269 -13.28 -6.73 3.04
CA ALA A 269 -12.15 -7.51 3.55
C ALA A 269 -10.99 -6.59 3.95
N VAL A 270 -10.34 -6.96 5.06
CA VAL A 270 -9.11 -6.34 5.53
C VAL A 270 -7.93 -7.23 5.16
N ILE A 271 -6.83 -6.62 4.71
CA ILE A 271 -5.63 -7.34 4.24
C ILE A 271 -4.41 -6.77 4.95
N GLY A 272 -3.55 -7.63 5.48
CA GLY A 272 -2.26 -7.25 6.07
C GLY A 272 -1.12 -7.55 5.09
N SER A 273 -0.32 -6.55 4.74
CA SER A 273 0.77 -6.67 3.76
C SER A 273 2.11 -6.33 4.40
N LEU A 274 2.93 -7.34 4.71
CA LEU A 274 4.26 -7.17 5.28
C LEU A 274 5.31 -7.12 4.16
N SER A 275 6.02 -5.99 4.06
CA SER A 275 7.09 -5.77 3.07
C SER A 275 8.47 -6.01 3.68
N LEU A 276 9.31 -6.76 2.98
CA LEU A 276 10.69 -7.09 3.37
C LEU A 276 11.64 -6.88 2.17
N GLY A 277 12.89 -6.52 2.46
CA GLY A 277 13.92 -6.25 1.46
C GLY A 277 13.83 -4.84 0.86
N VAL A 278 13.98 -4.73 -0.46
CA VAL A 278 14.04 -3.44 -1.17
C VAL A 278 12.75 -2.63 -1.02
N ALA A 279 12.89 -1.33 -0.75
CA ALA A 279 11.76 -0.41 -0.68
C ALA A 279 11.11 -0.20 -2.06
N ARG A 280 9.77 -0.21 -2.13
CA ARG A 280 9.02 0.02 -3.36
C ARG A 280 7.77 0.85 -3.12
N GLU A 281 7.30 1.48 -4.19
CA GLU A 281 6.08 2.28 -4.18
C GLU A 281 4.84 1.39 -4.34
N PHE A 282 4.01 1.36 -3.30
CA PHE A 282 2.65 0.87 -3.37
C PHE A 282 1.72 2.00 -3.78
N ARG A 283 1.29 2.00 -5.03
CA ARG A 283 0.44 3.05 -5.57
C ARG A 283 -1.02 2.71 -5.44
N VAL A 284 -1.82 3.65 -4.96
CA VAL A 284 -3.28 3.55 -4.86
C VAL A 284 -3.96 4.64 -5.68
N ARG A 285 -5.15 4.32 -6.19
CA ARG A 285 -6.05 5.29 -6.82
C ARG A 285 -7.51 4.94 -6.55
N LYS A 286 -8.37 5.94 -6.43
CA LYS A 286 -9.80 5.74 -6.24
C LYS A 286 -10.45 5.18 -7.51
N VAL A 287 -11.46 4.34 -7.33
CA VAL A 287 -12.33 3.90 -8.40
C VAL A 287 -13.44 4.93 -8.59
N LEU A 288 -13.38 5.65 -9.70
CA LEU A 288 -14.42 6.61 -10.10
C LEU A 288 -15.59 5.88 -10.74
N ALA A 289 -16.81 6.40 -10.56
CA ALA A 289 -17.97 5.90 -11.27
C ALA A 289 -17.84 6.24 -12.77
N GLU A 290 -18.21 5.30 -13.65
CA GLU A 290 -17.97 5.35 -15.11
C GLU A 290 -18.69 6.49 -15.88
N ASP A 291 -19.43 7.36 -15.22
CA ASP A 291 -20.25 8.40 -15.85
C ASP A 291 -19.90 9.85 -15.42
N ASP A 292 -18.86 10.04 -14.60
CA ASP A 292 -18.40 11.38 -14.28
C ASP A 292 -17.54 11.94 -15.42
N GLN A 293 -17.57 13.25 -15.59
CA GLN A 293 -16.99 14.12 -16.64
C GLN A 293 -15.44 14.05 -16.77
N TYR A 294 -14.85 12.89 -16.53
CA TYR A 294 -13.43 12.62 -16.35
C TYR A 294 -12.89 11.59 -17.35
N ARG A 295 -13.55 11.40 -18.49
CA ARG A 295 -12.95 10.76 -19.66
C ARG A 295 -11.94 11.74 -20.27
N LYS A 296 -10.68 11.34 -20.39
CA LYS A 296 -9.74 11.99 -21.33
C LYS A 296 -10.21 11.71 -22.77
N ASP A 297 -9.78 12.52 -23.74
CA ASP A 297 -10.04 12.29 -25.17
C ASP A 297 -9.46 10.94 -25.67
N ASP A 298 -8.50 10.37 -24.94
CA ASP A 298 -7.93 9.02 -25.17
C ASP A 298 -8.75 7.87 -24.54
N GLY A 299 -9.87 8.15 -23.88
CA GLY A 299 -10.74 7.16 -23.26
C GLY A 299 -10.33 6.68 -21.85
N SER A 300 -9.22 7.16 -21.29
CA SER A 300 -8.80 6.77 -19.93
C SER A 300 -9.52 7.58 -18.83
N ILE A 301 -10.22 6.87 -17.93
CA ILE A 301 -10.99 7.43 -16.79
C ILE A 301 -10.08 7.64 -15.55
N ALA A 302 -8.91 6.99 -15.53
CA ALA A 302 -8.30 6.55 -14.27
C ALA A 302 -7.21 7.45 -13.66
N ASP A 303 -6.83 8.56 -14.32
CA ASP A 303 -5.83 9.52 -13.79
C ASP A 303 -6.44 10.86 -13.37
N ALA A 304 -7.76 11.01 -13.47
CA ALA A 304 -8.41 12.30 -13.27
C ALA A 304 -8.35 12.82 -11.82
N GLN A 305 -8.28 11.91 -10.84
CA GLN A 305 -8.11 12.24 -9.42
C GLN A 305 -6.65 12.15 -8.93
N GLY A 306 -5.69 11.85 -9.81
CA GLY A 306 -4.29 11.62 -9.41
C GLY A 306 -4.04 10.26 -8.72
N GLN A 307 -2.76 9.96 -8.50
CA GLN A 307 -2.29 8.71 -7.90
C GLN A 307 -1.59 9.03 -6.57
N ILE A 308 -1.68 8.13 -5.60
CA ILE A 308 -0.95 8.24 -4.33
C ILE A 308 0.05 7.10 -4.27
N ALA A 309 1.33 7.39 -4.05
CA ALA A 309 2.39 6.41 -3.85
C ALA A 309 2.74 6.32 -2.36
N ILE A 310 2.47 5.18 -1.73
CA ILE A 310 2.90 4.87 -0.37
C ILE A 310 4.25 4.17 -0.47
N HIS A 311 5.29 4.75 0.13
CA HIS A 311 6.61 4.13 0.17
C HIS A 311 6.65 3.06 1.26
N LEU A 312 6.94 1.82 0.86
CA LEU A 312 7.01 0.67 1.76
C LEU A 312 8.46 0.23 1.95
N PRO A 313 9.15 0.68 3.02
CA PRO A 313 10.51 0.24 3.32
C PRO A 313 10.53 -1.19 3.88
N HIS A 314 11.74 -1.72 4.07
CA HIS A 314 11.95 -2.99 4.78
C HIS A 314 11.20 -3.01 6.12
N ASN A 315 10.60 -4.16 6.44
CA ASN A 315 9.90 -4.42 7.69
C ASN A 315 8.77 -3.42 7.97
N SER A 316 7.96 -3.14 6.95
CA SER A 316 6.75 -2.33 7.07
C SER A 316 5.49 -3.17 6.87
N LEU A 317 4.53 -3.05 7.80
CA LEU A 317 3.21 -3.66 7.68
C LEU A 317 2.22 -2.59 7.22
N LEU A 318 1.72 -2.75 6.00
CA LEU A 318 0.61 -1.97 5.47
C LEU A 318 -0.70 -2.73 5.67
N ILE A 319 -1.68 -2.11 6.32
CA ILE A 319 -3.00 -2.69 6.54
C ILE A 319 -3.98 -1.98 5.62
N MET A 320 -4.58 -2.72 4.69
CA MET A 320 -5.64 -2.25 3.81
C MET A 320 -6.98 -2.45 4.49
N HIS A 321 -7.66 -1.37 4.87
CA HIS A 321 -8.94 -1.43 5.58
C HIS A 321 -10.12 -1.77 4.66
N ALA A 322 -11.28 -1.97 5.28
CA ALA A 322 -12.54 -2.42 4.68
C ALA A 322 -13.00 -1.66 3.43
N ASP A 323 -12.59 -0.41 3.20
CA ASP A 323 -12.93 0.34 1.97
C ASP A 323 -12.00 0.07 0.79
N MET A 324 -10.84 -0.55 1.02
CA MET A 324 -9.75 -0.57 0.06
C MET A 324 -10.11 -1.35 -1.21
N GLN A 325 -10.75 -2.52 -1.09
CA GLN A 325 -10.97 -3.39 -2.26
C GLN A 325 -12.16 -2.93 -3.11
N GLU A 326 -13.12 -2.23 -2.51
CA GLU A 326 -14.31 -1.70 -3.18
C GLU A 326 -14.07 -0.35 -3.84
N GLU A 327 -13.42 0.57 -3.12
CA GLU A 327 -13.34 1.98 -3.50
C GLU A 327 -12.01 2.35 -4.13
N TRP A 328 -11.01 1.48 -4.05
CA TRP A 328 -9.65 1.74 -4.53
C TRP A 328 -9.09 0.58 -5.35
N LYS A 329 -8.10 0.92 -6.17
CA LYS A 329 -7.20 -0.04 -6.82
C LYS A 329 -5.78 0.25 -6.38
N HIS A 330 -4.98 -0.80 -6.31
CA HIS A 330 -3.58 -0.70 -5.93
C HIS A 330 -2.65 -1.43 -6.89
N SER A 331 -1.37 -1.06 -6.88
CA SER A 331 -0.31 -1.59 -7.73
C SER A 331 1.05 -1.46 -7.06
N ILE A 332 2.01 -2.29 -7.44
CA ILE A 332 3.44 -2.00 -7.24
C ILE A 332 3.97 -1.46 -8.55
N ALA A 333 4.45 -0.22 -8.58
CA ALA A 333 4.95 0.39 -9.81
C ALA A 333 6.40 -0.05 -10.12
N PRO A 334 6.79 -0.17 -11.39
CA PRO A 334 8.20 -0.25 -11.77
C PRO A 334 8.97 0.95 -11.20
N ALA A 335 10.21 0.72 -10.79
CA ALA A 335 11.10 1.77 -10.35
C ALA A 335 12.15 2.07 -11.45
N GLN A 336 12.66 3.30 -11.51
CA GLN A 336 13.79 3.61 -12.40
C GLN A 336 15.10 3.07 -11.83
N SER A 337 15.27 3.25 -10.52
CA SER A 337 16.38 2.72 -9.72
C SER A 337 15.82 2.11 -8.43
N ILE A 338 16.62 1.24 -7.83
CA ILE A 338 16.36 0.69 -6.49
C ILE A 338 17.66 0.75 -5.70
N ASP A 339 17.52 1.03 -4.41
CA ASP A 339 18.63 0.94 -3.47
C ASP A 339 18.72 -0.51 -2.96
N PRO A 340 19.85 -1.21 -3.16
CA PRO A 340 19.99 -2.59 -2.73
C PRO A 340 19.87 -2.73 -1.21
N HIS A 341 19.12 -3.74 -0.78
CA HIS A 341 19.02 -4.13 0.63
C HIS A 341 20.25 -4.97 1.04
N PRO A 342 20.83 -4.80 2.24
CA PRO A 342 22.02 -5.54 2.67
C PRO A 342 21.89 -7.08 2.57
N LEU A 343 20.71 -7.60 2.88
CA LEU A 343 20.43 -9.05 2.84
C LEU A 343 19.77 -9.52 1.54
N ALA A 344 18.88 -8.71 0.96
CA ALA A 344 18.04 -9.12 -0.17
C ALA A 344 18.59 -8.65 -1.52
N GLN A 345 19.66 -7.86 -1.51
CA GLN A 345 20.21 -7.20 -2.68
C GLN A 345 19.10 -6.43 -3.41
N ASN A 346 18.74 -6.85 -4.62
CA ASN A 346 17.76 -6.16 -5.47
C ASN A 346 16.31 -6.66 -5.28
N LYS A 347 16.08 -7.59 -4.35
CA LYS A 347 14.77 -8.24 -4.20
C LYS A 347 13.90 -7.56 -3.15
N ARG A 348 12.62 -7.43 -3.46
CA ARG A 348 11.55 -7.15 -2.50
C ARG A 348 10.67 -8.37 -2.36
N LEU A 349 10.45 -8.80 -1.12
CA LEU A 349 9.45 -9.81 -0.78
C LEU A 349 8.26 -9.13 -0.10
N ASN A 350 7.04 -9.57 -0.41
CA ASN A 350 5.83 -9.06 0.20
C ASN A 350 4.88 -10.20 0.58
N ILE A 351 4.62 -10.33 1.88
CA ILE A 351 3.67 -11.30 2.41
C ILE A 351 2.31 -10.63 2.54
N THR A 352 1.35 -11.04 1.70
CA THR A 352 -0.03 -10.55 1.72
C THR A 352 -0.90 -11.54 2.48
N TYR A 353 -1.11 -11.28 3.77
CA TYR A 353 -1.97 -12.07 4.64
C TYR A 353 -3.45 -11.74 4.39
N ARG A 354 -4.25 -12.79 4.27
CA ARG A 354 -5.68 -12.73 3.99
C ARG A 354 -6.43 -13.62 4.97
N TYR A 355 -7.65 -13.23 5.30
CA TYR A 355 -8.57 -14.07 6.08
C TYR A 355 -9.57 -14.75 5.16
N TYR A 356 -9.37 -16.04 4.93
CA TYR A 356 -10.31 -16.86 4.18
C TYR A 356 -11.40 -17.37 5.12
N LYS A 357 -12.65 -17.07 4.79
CA LYS A 357 -13.77 -17.39 5.65
C LYS A 357 -14.40 -18.73 5.28
N ASP A 358 -14.76 -19.53 6.27
CA ASP A 358 -15.38 -20.86 6.06
C ASP A 358 -16.76 -20.76 5.39
N ASN A 359 -17.50 -19.70 5.68
CA ASN A 359 -18.79 -19.40 5.04
C ASN A 359 -18.64 -18.97 3.57
N LEU A 360 -17.43 -18.70 3.08
CA LEU A 360 -17.13 -18.39 1.68
C LEU A 360 -16.38 -19.53 0.99
N HIS A 361 -16.43 -20.72 1.58
CA HIS A 361 -15.84 -21.91 1.00
C HIS A 361 -16.31 -22.15 -0.46
N PRO A 362 -15.43 -22.60 -1.38
CA PRO A 362 -15.75 -22.85 -2.79
C PRO A 362 -17.03 -23.68 -3.06
N LYS A 363 -17.44 -24.52 -2.11
CA LYS A 363 -18.68 -25.31 -2.17
C LYS A 363 -19.96 -24.45 -2.26
N TYR A 364 -19.89 -23.21 -1.77
CA TYR A 364 -20.99 -22.24 -1.83
C TYR A 364 -20.89 -21.30 -3.03
N THR A 365 -19.75 -21.28 -3.73
CA THR A 365 -19.53 -20.39 -4.87
C THR A 365 -20.41 -20.81 -6.05
N PRO A 366 -21.30 -19.92 -6.55
CA PRO A 366 -22.12 -20.22 -7.71
C PRO A 366 -21.28 -20.57 -8.94
N ARG A 367 -21.76 -21.49 -9.78
CA ARG A 367 -21.14 -21.80 -11.07
C ARG A 367 -21.87 -21.08 -12.20
N CYS A 368 -21.13 -20.58 -13.17
CA CYS A 368 -21.69 -19.94 -14.35
C CYS A 368 -22.11 -20.97 -15.42
N HIS A 369 -22.63 -20.52 -16.57
CA HIS A 369 -22.99 -21.39 -17.69
C HIS A 369 -21.80 -22.17 -18.28
N CYS A 370 -20.57 -21.67 -18.13
CA CYS A 370 -19.34 -22.38 -18.51
C CYS A 370 -18.94 -23.47 -17.48
N ARG A 371 -19.75 -23.70 -16.45
CA ARG A 371 -19.53 -24.66 -15.35
C ARG A 371 -18.30 -24.39 -14.47
N ILE A 372 -17.65 -23.23 -14.61
CA ILE A 372 -16.60 -22.77 -13.71
C ILE A 372 -17.19 -21.96 -12.54
N PRO A 373 -16.51 -21.90 -11.38
CA PRO A 373 -16.91 -21.01 -10.30
C PRO A 373 -16.94 -19.55 -10.75
N CYS A 374 -17.93 -18.80 -10.27
CA CYS A 374 -18.02 -17.36 -10.50
C CYS A 374 -17.00 -16.61 -9.63
N VAL A 375 -16.71 -15.37 -10.03
CA VAL A 375 -15.93 -14.43 -9.23
C VAL A 375 -16.85 -13.38 -8.63
N LEU A 376 -16.62 -13.09 -7.35
CA LEU A 376 -17.31 -12.06 -6.59
C LEU A 376 -16.68 -10.70 -6.88
N ARG A 377 -17.50 -9.71 -7.24
CA ARG A 377 -17.04 -8.34 -7.53
C ARG A 377 -17.95 -7.32 -6.85
N CYS A 378 -17.36 -6.24 -6.36
CA CYS A 378 -18.11 -5.04 -5.99
C CYS A 378 -18.45 -4.23 -7.25
N VAL A 379 -19.69 -3.74 -7.31
CA VAL A 379 -20.16 -2.89 -8.41
C VAL A 379 -19.74 -1.45 -8.15
N THR A 380 -19.16 -0.83 -9.16
CA THR A 380 -18.61 0.54 -9.09
C THR A 380 -19.49 1.57 -9.81
N LYS A 381 -20.54 1.12 -10.51
CA LYS A 381 -21.51 1.96 -11.25
C LYS A 381 -22.41 2.74 -10.27
N LYS A 382 -22.65 4.02 -10.55
CA LYS A 382 -23.28 4.98 -9.61
C LYS A 382 -24.59 4.48 -8.98
N LYS A 383 -25.51 3.92 -9.77
CA LYS A 383 -26.84 3.47 -9.29
C LYS A 383 -26.79 2.28 -8.34
N THR A 384 -25.77 1.43 -8.45
CA THR A 384 -25.66 0.16 -7.71
C THR A 384 -24.32 0.03 -7.00
N ARG A 385 -23.65 1.16 -6.76
CA ARG A 385 -22.32 1.22 -6.15
C ARG A 385 -22.37 0.58 -4.76
N GLY A 386 -21.38 -0.25 -4.45
CA GLY A 386 -21.28 -0.94 -3.16
C GLY A 386 -22.12 -2.22 -3.06
N ARG A 387 -22.89 -2.59 -4.10
CA ARG A 387 -23.51 -3.92 -4.19
C ARG A 387 -22.52 -4.94 -4.75
N TYR A 388 -22.70 -6.21 -4.42
CA TYR A 388 -21.83 -7.30 -4.86
C TYR A 388 -22.52 -8.19 -5.90
N MET A 389 -21.75 -8.70 -6.86
CA MET A 389 -22.26 -9.58 -7.92
C MET A 389 -21.32 -10.75 -8.18
N TRP A 390 -21.92 -11.89 -8.53
CA TRP A 390 -21.24 -13.05 -9.09
C TRP A 390 -21.23 -12.96 -10.60
N THR A 391 -20.04 -13.04 -11.19
CA THR A 391 -19.85 -12.97 -12.65
C THR A 391 -18.96 -14.09 -13.16
N CYS A 392 -19.11 -14.44 -14.44
CA CYS A 392 -18.20 -15.37 -15.10
C CYS A 392 -16.78 -14.78 -15.19
N HIS A 393 -15.74 -15.61 -14.98
CA HIS A 393 -14.34 -15.23 -15.09
C HIS A 393 -13.61 -15.87 -16.29
N ALA A 394 -14.29 -16.72 -17.06
CA ALA A 394 -13.67 -17.52 -18.12
C ALA A 394 -12.93 -16.68 -19.19
N HIS A 395 -13.32 -15.43 -19.44
CA HIS A 395 -12.65 -14.55 -20.39
C HIS A 395 -11.21 -14.19 -20.01
N TYR A 396 -10.83 -14.32 -18.74
CA TYR A 396 -9.44 -14.15 -18.26
C TYR A 396 -8.64 -15.46 -18.33
N VAL A 397 -9.29 -16.58 -18.63
CA VAL A 397 -8.65 -17.89 -18.73
C VAL A 397 -8.23 -18.13 -20.19
N PRO A 398 -6.93 -18.36 -20.48
CA PRO A 398 -6.49 -18.73 -21.81
C PRO A 398 -7.30 -19.89 -22.39
N GLY A 399 -7.81 -19.72 -23.62
CA GLY A 399 -8.61 -20.73 -24.33
C GLY A 399 -10.10 -20.76 -24.01
N GLN A 400 -10.65 -19.79 -23.26
CA GLN A 400 -12.09 -19.66 -23.05
C GLN A 400 -12.62 -18.26 -23.40
N ASP A 401 -13.82 -18.22 -23.97
CA ASP A 401 -14.51 -16.97 -24.36
C ASP A 401 -15.42 -16.44 -23.25
N GLY A 402 -15.85 -17.32 -22.35
CA GLY A 402 -16.72 -17.02 -21.22
C GLY A 402 -18.21 -16.83 -21.58
N CYS A 403 -19.02 -16.50 -20.57
CA CYS A 403 -20.45 -16.29 -20.73
C CYS A 403 -20.92 -15.03 -19.98
N SER A 404 -22.12 -14.55 -20.31
CA SER A 404 -22.76 -13.38 -19.69
C SER A 404 -23.44 -13.68 -18.35
N PHE A 405 -23.03 -14.74 -17.64
CA PHE A 405 -23.64 -15.09 -16.34
C PHE A 405 -23.48 -13.95 -15.34
N PHE A 406 -24.59 -13.59 -14.71
CA PHE A 406 -24.69 -12.55 -13.69
C PHE A 406 -25.68 -12.98 -12.62
N ARG A 407 -25.33 -12.77 -11.35
CA ARG A 407 -26.23 -12.94 -10.21
C ARG A 407 -25.86 -11.94 -9.11
N TRP A 408 -26.83 -11.30 -8.49
CA TRP A 408 -26.58 -10.51 -7.28
C TRP A 408 -26.09 -11.41 -6.14
N ALA A 409 -25.07 -10.94 -5.43
CA ALA A 409 -24.64 -11.56 -4.19
C ALA A 409 -25.34 -10.85 -3.03
N ASP A 410 -25.94 -11.65 -2.16
CA ASP A 410 -26.62 -11.18 -0.96
C ASP A 410 -25.70 -11.39 0.23
N PHE A 411 -25.55 -10.34 1.04
CA PHE A 411 -24.83 -10.35 2.31
C PHE A 411 -25.67 -9.57 3.33
N ASP A 412 -25.61 -9.97 4.60
CA ASP A 412 -26.17 -9.18 5.69
C ASP A 412 -25.22 -8.05 6.13
N ASP A 413 -25.60 -7.26 7.13
CA ASP A 413 -24.78 -6.14 7.61
C ASP A 413 -23.38 -6.53 8.10
N ASP A 414 -23.16 -7.80 8.45
CA ASP A 414 -21.88 -8.37 8.90
C ASP A 414 -21.05 -8.94 7.74
N GLY A 415 -21.56 -8.87 6.51
CA GLY A 415 -20.90 -9.39 5.33
C GLY A 415 -21.00 -10.90 5.23
N GLU A 416 -21.97 -11.50 5.94
CA GLU A 416 -22.20 -12.93 5.97
C GLU A 416 -23.24 -13.30 4.89
N PRO A 417 -23.01 -14.37 4.12
CA PRO A 417 -23.97 -14.82 3.13
C PRO A 417 -25.16 -15.54 3.80
N PRO A 418 -26.31 -15.68 3.11
CA PRO A 418 -27.53 -16.26 3.70
C PRO A 418 -27.37 -17.66 4.31
N TRP A 419 -26.45 -18.47 3.79
CA TRP A 419 -26.19 -19.83 4.29
C TRP A 419 -25.34 -19.88 5.56
N ALA A 420 -24.69 -18.78 5.96
CA ALA A 420 -23.92 -18.73 7.20
C ALA A 420 -24.80 -18.98 8.44
N GLN A 421 -26.05 -18.51 8.40
CA GLN A 421 -27.03 -18.68 9.48
C GLN A 421 -27.51 -20.13 9.65
N GLY A 422 -27.46 -20.95 8.59
CA GLY A 422 -27.80 -22.38 8.64
C GLY A 422 -26.78 -23.20 9.43
N ASN A 423 -25.49 -22.89 9.27
CA ASN A 423 -24.40 -23.60 9.94
C ASN A 423 -24.36 -23.33 11.46
N MET A 424 -24.81 -22.16 11.94
CA MET A 424 -24.91 -21.89 13.39
C MET A 424 -25.97 -22.76 14.09
N LYS A 425 -27.01 -23.21 13.36
CA LYS A 425 -28.03 -24.11 13.92
C LYS A 425 -27.55 -25.57 13.97
N GLU A 426 -26.75 -26.01 13.01
CA GLU A 426 -26.13 -27.35 13.02
C GLU A 426 -25.04 -27.48 14.10
N ALA A 427 -24.29 -26.42 14.38
CA ALA A 427 -23.31 -26.39 15.48
C ALA A 427 -23.93 -26.44 16.90
N LYS A 428 -25.27 -26.28 17.01
CA LYS A 428 -26.04 -26.38 18.27
C LYS A 428 -26.93 -27.64 18.31
N GLY A 429 -26.53 -28.73 17.66
CA GLY A 429 -27.11 -30.07 17.85
C GLY A 429 -26.75 -30.71 19.21
N PRO A 430 -27.53 -31.68 19.72
CA PRO A 430 -27.75 -31.86 21.16
C PRO A 430 -26.51 -32.40 21.87
N LYS A 431 -26.15 -31.77 23.01
CA LYS A 431 -25.25 -32.38 23.99
C LYS A 431 -25.83 -33.72 24.42
N LYS A 432 -25.25 -34.82 23.92
CA LYS A 432 -25.53 -36.16 24.44
C LYS A 432 -25.25 -36.16 25.94
N VAL A 433 -26.32 -36.27 26.73
CA VAL A 433 -26.24 -36.61 28.15
C VAL A 433 -25.66 -38.02 28.21
N VAL A 434 -24.40 -38.13 28.61
CA VAL A 434 -23.79 -39.41 28.95
C VAL A 434 -24.40 -39.82 30.29
N ARG A 435 -25.42 -40.68 30.24
CA ARG A 435 -25.90 -41.41 31.41
C ARG A 435 -24.84 -42.46 31.74
N SER A 436 -24.12 -42.24 32.85
CA SER A 436 -23.27 -43.24 33.49
C SER A 436 -24.15 -44.39 33.99
N LEU A 437 -23.96 -45.58 33.42
CA LEU A 437 -24.46 -46.83 33.98
C LEU A 437 -23.26 -47.77 34.14
N LEU A 438 -22.83 -47.92 35.39
CA LEU A 438 -22.11 -49.06 35.95
C LEU A 438 -22.77 -49.31 37.32
N PRO A 439 -22.81 -50.55 37.82
CA PRO A 439 -21.63 -51.39 38.04
C PRO A 439 -21.35 -52.43 36.96
#